data_AF-A0A851UZA9-F1
#
_entry.id   AF-A0A851UZA9-F1
#
_cell.length_a   1.000
_cell.length_b   1.000
_cell.length_c   1.000
_cell.angle_alpha   90.00
_cell.angle_beta   90.00
_cell.angle_gamma   90.00
#
_symmetry.space_group_name_H-M   'P 1'
#
loop_
_entity.id
_entity.type
_entity.pdbx_description
1 polymer ?
#
loop_
_entity_poly.entity_id
_entity_poly.type
_entity_poly.pdbx_seq_one_letter_code
_entity_poly.pdbx_strand_id
1 'polypeptide(L)'
;GDALPLQRFPPSSKEPVPVSNPAACQPRRLPARPLLRPAKVCRAGDAYTREKFKPQPTRDLEKEKRRLQNILATGKDEVEDEVAQVFVWKKEEEIAEPDRFEELMNEIQERREFLVQMEALGQGKKYQGIILTEISQKLHEMETIDKKRSEEMRNIMTKAFPIGNKSNLQD
;
A
#
# COMPACT_ATOMS: atom_id res chain seq x y z
N GLY A 1 -23.14 5.03 21.39
CA GLY A 1 -22.46 3.76 21.15
C GLY A 1 -22.78 2.93 22.35
N ASP A 2 -23.93 2.27 22.29
CA ASP A 2 -24.68 1.98 23.50
C ASP A 2 -24.34 0.57 23.98
N ALA A 3 -24.00 0.46 25.26
CA ALA A 3 -23.62 -0.79 25.90
C ALA A 3 -24.86 -1.69 26.07
N LEU A 4 -24.71 -2.97 25.71
CA LEU A 4 -25.78 -3.97 25.82
C LEU A 4 -26.11 -4.27 27.29
N PRO A 5 -27.40 -4.49 27.62
CA PRO A 5 -27.80 -4.81 28.99
C PRO A 5 -27.38 -6.23 29.38
N LEU A 6 -26.62 -6.34 30.47
CA LEU A 6 -26.23 -7.61 31.09
C LEU A 6 -27.35 -8.12 32.01
N GLN A 7 -28.48 -8.53 31.45
CA GLN A 7 -29.52 -9.19 32.25
C GLN A 7 -29.36 -10.71 32.17
N ARG A 8 -28.80 -11.31 33.22
CA ARG A 8 -28.83 -12.77 33.46
C ARG A 8 -30.06 -13.12 34.30
N PHE A 9 -30.92 -13.99 33.77
CA PHE A 9 -31.99 -14.61 34.56
C PHE A 9 -31.47 -15.88 35.26
N PRO A 10 -31.81 -16.11 36.53
CA PRO A 10 -31.47 -17.36 37.21
C PRO A 10 -32.27 -18.53 36.60
N PRO A 11 -31.71 -19.76 36.56
CA PRO A 11 -32.48 -20.92 36.15
C PRO A 11 -33.61 -21.17 37.18
N SER A 12 -34.85 -21.11 36.71
CA SER A 12 -36.03 -21.53 37.45
C SER A 12 -35.95 -23.02 37.70
N SER A 13 -35.50 -23.40 38.90
CA SER A 13 -35.49 -24.78 39.37
C SER A 13 -36.92 -25.20 39.72
N LYS A 14 -37.56 -25.98 38.85
CA LYS A 14 -38.70 -26.82 39.26
C LYS A 14 -38.13 -28.15 39.74
N GLU A 15 -38.38 -28.50 40.99
CA GLU A 15 -38.09 -29.85 41.51
C GLU A 15 -38.85 -30.92 40.69
N PRO A 16 -38.22 -32.06 40.39
CA PRO A 16 -38.91 -33.18 39.78
C PRO A 16 -39.80 -33.88 40.82
N VAL A 17 -41.08 -33.99 40.51
CA VAL A 17 -42.05 -34.84 41.25
C VAL A 17 -41.69 -36.31 40.99
N PRO A 18 -41.70 -37.20 42.01
CA PRO A 18 -41.42 -38.62 41.79
C PRO A 18 -42.58 -39.26 41.02
N VAL A 19 -42.30 -39.79 39.83
CA VAL A 19 -43.25 -40.58 39.04
C VAL A 19 -43.26 -42.01 39.60
N SER A 20 -44.45 -42.55 39.88
CA SER A 20 -44.59 -43.95 40.31
C SER A 20 -44.29 -44.90 39.15
N ASN A 21 -43.48 -45.93 39.43
CA ASN A 21 -43.08 -46.91 38.43
C ASN A 21 -44.22 -47.90 38.14
N PRO A 22 -44.63 -48.12 36.87
CA PRO A 22 -45.50 -49.24 36.54
C PRO A 22 -44.71 -50.57 36.54
N ALA A 23 -45.41 -51.65 36.88
CA ALA A 23 -44.87 -52.99 37.05
C ALA A 23 -44.06 -53.49 35.83
N ALA A 24 -43.01 -54.26 36.13
CA ALA A 24 -42.00 -54.74 35.20
C ALA A 24 -42.59 -55.53 34.01
N CYS A 25 -42.63 -54.90 32.83
CA CYS A 25 -42.70 -55.61 31.56
C CYS A 25 -41.30 -56.10 31.17
N GLN A 26 -41.13 -57.41 31.07
CA GLN A 26 -39.90 -58.02 30.55
C GLN A 26 -39.65 -57.53 29.11
N PRO A 27 -38.47 -56.98 28.77
CA PRO A 27 -38.20 -56.54 27.41
C PRO A 27 -38.01 -57.75 26.51
N ARG A 28 -38.96 -57.98 25.59
CA ARG A 28 -38.71 -58.83 24.42
C ARG A 28 -37.50 -58.25 23.69
N ARG A 29 -36.36 -58.94 23.75
CA ARG A 29 -35.14 -58.59 23.00
C ARG A 29 -35.40 -58.80 21.52
N LEU A 30 -35.97 -57.78 20.86
CA LEU A 30 -35.85 -57.66 19.41
C LEU A 30 -34.36 -57.48 19.09
N PRO A 31 -33.84 -58.06 18.00
CA PRO A 31 -32.45 -57.83 17.60
C PRO A 31 -32.26 -56.32 17.50
N ALA A 32 -31.27 -55.79 18.23
CA ALA A 32 -30.98 -54.38 18.24
C ALA A 32 -30.69 -53.94 16.81
N ARG A 33 -31.66 -53.30 16.16
CA ARG A 33 -31.41 -52.64 14.88
C ARG A 33 -30.31 -51.62 15.16
N PRO A 34 -29.25 -51.57 14.33
CA PRO A 34 -28.24 -50.53 14.48
C PRO A 34 -28.94 -49.17 14.50
N LEU A 35 -28.83 -48.44 15.61
CA LEU A 35 -29.41 -47.10 15.76
C LEU A 35 -28.69 -46.08 14.87
N LEU A 36 -27.52 -46.45 14.33
CA LEU A 36 -26.68 -45.64 13.49
C LEU A 36 -26.82 -46.04 12.02
N ARG A 37 -26.84 -45.04 11.14
CA ARG A 37 -26.84 -45.25 9.70
C ARG A 37 -25.47 -45.79 9.23
N PRO A 38 -25.42 -46.81 8.35
CA PRO A 38 -24.17 -47.28 7.77
C PRO A 38 -23.44 -46.18 7.02
N ALA A 39 -22.10 -46.17 7.09
CA ALA A 39 -21.27 -45.12 6.49
C ALA A 39 -21.53 -44.89 4.99
N LYS A 40 -21.87 -45.95 4.25
CA LYS A 40 -22.23 -45.85 2.82
C LYS A 40 -23.46 -44.97 2.61
N VAL A 41 -24.47 -45.09 3.46
CA VAL A 41 -25.72 -44.30 3.39
C VAL A 41 -25.46 -42.85 3.78
N CYS A 42 -24.62 -42.61 4.78
CA CYS A 42 -24.22 -41.25 5.16
C CYS A 42 -23.48 -40.53 4.02
N ARG A 43 -22.72 -41.27 3.21
CA ARG A 43 -21.96 -40.75 2.06
C ARG A 43 -22.72 -40.82 0.72
N ALA A 44 -23.91 -41.39 0.66
CA ALA A 44 -24.63 -41.72 -0.59
C ALA A 44 -25.24 -40.50 -1.31
N GLY A 45 -24.81 -39.28 -1.00
CA GLY A 45 -25.27 -38.07 -1.66
C GLY A 45 -24.18 -37.00 -1.65
N ASP A 46 -24.53 -35.83 -2.15
CA ASP A 46 -23.57 -34.72 -2.32
C ASP A 46 -23.33 -33.90 -1.04
N ALA A 47 -23.76 -34.39 0.12
CA ALA A 47 -23.63 -33.69 1.41
C ALA A 47 -22.19 -33.34 1.80
N TYR A 48 -21.21 -34.07 1.25
CA TYR A 48 -19.78 -33.80 1.45
C TYR A 48 -19.10 -33.19 0.21
N THR A 49 -19.86 -33.00 -0.87
CA THR A 49 -19.38 -32.37 -2.09
C THR A 49 -19.39 -30.87 -1.89
N ARG A 50 -18.22 -30.23 -1.95
CA ARG A 50 -18.10 -28.77 -1.81
C ARG A 50 -18.72 -28.08 -3.02
N GLU A 51 -19.53 -27.05 -2.77
CA GLU A 51 -20.07 -26.19 -3.83
C GLU A 51 -18.94 -25.62 -4.68
N LYS A 52 -19.14 -25.63 -6.00
CA LYS A 52 -18.19 -25.04 -6.94
C LYS A 52 -18.40 -23.53 -6.96
N PHE A 53 -17.32 -22.76 -6.80
CA PHE A 53 -17.36 -21.32 -6.94
C PHE A 53 -17.95 -20.91 -8.30
N LYS A 54 -18.94 -20.01 -8.27
CA LYS A 54 -19.54 -19.39 -9.45
C LYS A 54 -19.25 -17.89 -9.36
N PRO A 55 -18.27 -17.35 -10.10
CA PRO A 55 -18.02 -15.91 -10.08
C PRO A 55 -19.27 -15.18 -10.58
N GLN A 56 -19.66 -14.12 -9.88
CA GLN A 56 -20.70 -13.21 -10.36
C GLN A 56 -20.16 -12.38 -11.53
N PRO A 57 -21.03 -11.86 -12.41
CA PRO A 57 -20.64 -10.90 -13.44
C PRO A 57 -19.84 -9.76 -12.80
N THR A 58 -18.58 -9.62 -13.19
CA THR A 58 -17.71 -8.56 -12.67
C THR A 58 -18.21 -7.23 -13.23
N ARG A 59 -18.55 -6.29 -12.33
CA ARG A 59 -18.81 -4.91 -12.73
C ARG A 59 -17.49 -4.27 -13.17
N ASP A 60 -17.57 -3.40 -14.16
CA ASP A 60 -16.41 -2.64 -14.60
C ASP A 60 -15.97 -1.68 -13.49
N LEU A 61 -14.81 -1.98 -12.87
CA LEU A 61 -14.28 -1.22 -11.74
C LEU A 61 -13.92 0.21 -12.15
N GLU A 62 -13.52 0.44 -13.41
CA GLU A 62 -13.15 1.76 -13.89
C GLU A 62 -14.38 2.67 -14.02
N LYS A 63 -15.50 2.10 -14.49
CA LYS A 63 -16.78 2.81 -14.52
C LYS A 63 -17.28 3.18 -13.13
N GLU A 64 -17.22 2.23 -12.19
CA GLU A 64 -17.66 2.50 -10.81
C GLU A 64 -16.75 3.53 -10.12
N LYS A 65 -15.43 3.45 -10.36
CA LYS A 65 -14.48 4.44 -9.85
C LYS A 65 -14.80 5.84 -10.37
N ARG A 66 -15.04 5.99 -11.68
CA ARG A 66 -15.40 7.27 -12.30
C ARG A 66 -16.71 7.81 -11.74
N ARG A 67 -17.73 6.94 -11.63
CA ARG A 67 -19.02 7.26 -11.02
C ARG A 67 -18.86 7.80 -9.60
N LEU A 68 -18.12 7.08 -8.76
CA LEU A 68 -17.89 7.52 -7.37
C LEU A 68 -17.08 8.81 -7.30
N GLN A 69 -16.11 9.02 -8.19
CA GLN A 69 -15.38 10.29 -8.29
C GLN A 69 -16.32 11.46 -8.61
N ASN A 70 -17.22 11.31 -9.58
CA ASN A 70 -18.21 12.34 -9.95
C ASN A 70 -19.15 12.65 -8.77
N ILE A 71 -19.61 11.61 -8.06
CA ILE A 71 -20.46 11.77 -6.87
C ILE A 71 -19.71 12.50 -5.75
N LEU A 72 -18.46 12.16 -5.48
CA LEU A 72 -17.70 12.80 -4.40
C LEU A 72 -17.29 14.24 -4.74
N ALA A 73 -16.97 14.51 -6.01
CA ALA A 73 -16.55 15.83 -6.46
C ALA A 73 -17.73 16.80 -6.64
N THR A 74 -18.80 16.34 -7.29
CA THR A 74 -19.90 17.20 -7.76
C THR A 74 -21.23 16.87 -7.08
N GLY A 75 -21.34 15.75 -6.36
CA GLY A 75 -22.57 15.31 -5.69
C GLY A 75 -23.59 14.65 -6.63
N LYS A 76 -23.23 14.40 -7.90
CA LYS A 76 -24.13 13.89 -8.93
C LYS A 76 -23.57 12.66 -9.63
N ASP A 77 -24.48 11.78 -10.03
CA ASP A 77 -24.23 10.55 -10.80
C ASP A 77 -24.48 10.80 -12.29
N GLU A 78 -23.96 11.91 -12.82
CA GLU A 78 -24.10 12.25 -14.24
C GLU A 78 -22.91 11.63 -14.99
N VAL A 79 -23.20 10.65 -15.85
CA VAL A 79 -22.27 10.09 -16.83
C VAL A 79 -22.27 11.03 -18.04
N GLU A 80 -21.71 12.23 -17.86
CA GLU A 80 -21.45 13.10 -19.00
C GLU A 80 -20.27 12.51 -19.79
N ASP A 81 -20.57 11.57 -20.69
CA ASP A 81 -19.61 11.05 -21.67
C ASP A 81 -19.25 12.09 -22.76
N GLU A 82 -19.70 13.33 -22.61
CA GLU A 82 -19.61 14.35 -23.67
C GLU A 82 -18.85 15.62 -23.27
N VAL A 83 -18.52 15.80 -21.99
CA VAL A 83 -17.88 17.04 -21.55
C VAL A 83 -16.40 16.81 -21.28
N ALA A 84 -15.66 16.91 -22.39
CA ALA A 84 -14.28 17.39 -22.42
C ALA A 84 -13.29 16.44 -21.71
N GLN A 85 -12.38 15.77 -22.41
CA GLN A 85 -11.34 16.41 -23.21
C GLN A 85 -10.94 17.85 -22.81
N VAL A 86 -11.18 18.23 -21.55
CA VAL A 86 -10.15 18.81 -20.71
C VAL A 86 -9.30 17.58 -20.40
N PHE A 87 -8.52 17.01 -21.33
CA PHE A 87 -7.24 17.61 -21.72
C PHE A 87 -6.92 18.76 -20.78
N VAL A 88 -6.80 18.35 -19.52
CA VAL A 88 -5.89 18.89 -18.55
C VAL A 88 -4.58 18.95 -19.31
N TRP A 89 -4.41 20.02 -20.09
CA TRP A 89 -3.25 20.86 -19.98
C TRP A 89 -3.16 21.29 -18.51
N LYS A 90 -2.95 20.33 -17.60
CA LYS A 90 -1.70 20.36 -16.89
C LYS A 90 -0.73 20.60 -18.03
N LYS A 91 -0.28 21.84 -18.15
CA LYS A 91 1.10 22.04 -17.78
C LYS A 91 1.48 20.87 -16.85
N GLU A 92 1.90 19.74 -17.43
CA GLU A 92 3.32 19.46 -17.35
C GLU A 92 3.95 20.84 -17.36
N GLU A 93 4.10 21.41 -16.15
CA GLU A 93 5.40 21.93 -15.82
C GLU A 93 6.29 20.88 -16.44
N GLU A 94 6.78 21.21 -17.62
CA GLU A 94 8.01 20.69 -18.15
C GLU A 94 8.91 20.93 -16.95
N ILE A 95 8.92 19.97 -16.03
CA ILE A 95 9.78 19.99 -14.86
C ILE A 95 11.09 19.92 -15.59
N ALA A 96 11.68 21.10 -15.80
CA ALA A 96 12.95 21.24 -16.47
C ALA A 96 13.79 20.15 -15.84
N GLU A 97 14.27 19.22 -16.68
CA GLU A 97 14.89 17.98 -16.23
C GLU A 97 15.80 18.35 -15.06
N PRO A 98 15.50 17.88 -13.83
CA PRO A 98 16.05 18.47 -12.63
C PRO A 98 17.56 18.48 -12.79
N ASP A 99 18.14 19.66 -12.57
CA ASP A 99 19.57 19.83 -12.75
C ASP A 99 20.28 18.71 -11.97
N ARG A 100 21.24 18.01 -12.59
CA ARG A 100 21.96 16.90 -11.95
C ARG A 100 22.49 17.28 -10.56
N PHE A 101 22.83 18.55 -10.37
CA PHE A 101 23.19 19.12 -9.09
C PHE A 101 22.08 19.00 -8.03
N GLU A 102 20.84 19.34 -8.39
CA GLU A 102 19.66 19.25 -7.52
C GLU A 102 19.30 17.79 -7.21
N GLU A 103 19.41 16.90 -8.20
CA GLU A 103 19.26 15.45 -7.98
C GLU A 103 20.23 14.95 -6.90
N LEU A 104 21.52 15.30 -7.00
CA LEU A 104 22.53 14.91 -6.03
C LEU A 104 22.24 15.44 -4.61
N MET A 105 21.65 16.63 -4.49
CA MET A 105 21.23 17.20 -3.21
C MET A 105 20.10 16.39 -2.58
N ASN A 106 19.09 16.02 -3.38
CA ASN A 106 17.99 15.19 -2.94
C ASN A 106 18.50 13.81 -2.50
N GLU A 107 19.35 13.17 -3.30
CA GLU A 107 19.92 11.88 -2.96
C GLU A 107 20.75 11.94 -1.66
N ILE A 108 21.58 12.96 -1.45
CA ILE A 108 22.33 13.14 -0.18
C ILE A 108 21.36 13.22 0.99
N GLN A 109 20.28 14.00 0.85
CA GLN A 109 19.28 14.16 1.91
C GLN A 109 18.57 12.83 2.21
N GLU A 110 18.16 12.08 1.19
CA GLU A 110 17.58 10.74 1.34
C GLU A 110 18.53 9.78 2.08
N ARG A 111 19.83 9.81 1.77
CA ARG A 111 20.83 8.98 2.47
C ARG A 111 20.97 9.37 3.94
N ARG A 112 20.90 10.66 4.26
CA ARG A 112 20.91 11.14 5.65
C ARG A 112 19.65 10.68 6.40
N GLU A 113 18.49 10.82 5.79
CA GLU A 113 17.22 10.38 6.37
C GLU A 113 17.18 8.87 6.57
N PHE A 114 17.68 8.10 5.61
CA PHE A 114 17.84 6.65 5.75
C PHE A 114 18.68 6.30 6.98
N LEU A 115 19.81 7.00 7.20
CA LEU A 115 20.65 6.74 8.36
C LEU A 115 19.93 7.04 9.67
N VAL A 116 19.17 8.14 9.73
CA VAL A 116 18.33 8.49 10.90
C VAL A 116 17.29 7.40 11.16
N GLN A 117 16.62 6.90 10.12
CA GLN A 117 15.65 5.82 10.24
C GLN A 117 16.30 4.53 10.76
N MET A 118 17.49 4.18 10.24
CA MET A 118 18.23 3.00 10.70
C MET A 118 18.77 3.14 12.12
N GLU A 119 19.14 4.36 12.54
CA GLU A 119 19.55 4.66 13.91
C GLU A 119 18.38 4.53 14.89
N ALA A 120 17.19 5.02 14.52
CA ALA A 120 15.96 4.83 15.31
C ALA A 120 15.60 3.35 15.48
N LEU A 121 15.92 2.50 14.51
CA LEU A 121 15.78 1.04 14.58
C LEU A 121 16.96 0.33 15.30
N GLY A 122 17.93 1.07 15.83
CA GLY A 122 19.12 0.54 16.50
C GLY A 122 20.15 -0.12 15.57
N GLN A 123 19.98 0.01 14.25
CA GLN A 123 20.87 -0.58 13.24
C GLN A 123 21.86 0.42 12.62
N GLY A 124 21.90 1.67 13.10
CA GLY A 124 22.74 2.74 12.53
C GLY A 124 24.20 2.33 12.31
N LYS A 125 24.84 1.67 13.29
CA LYS A 125 26.25 1.21 13.21
C LYS A 125 26.54 0.30 12.02
N LYS A 126 25.56 -0.48 11.56
CA LYS A 126 25.72 -1.40 10.41
C LYS A 126 25.82 -0.64 9.09
N TYR A 127 25.08 0.46 8.98
CA TYR A 127 24.94 1.19 7.73
C TYR A 127 25.81 2.45 7.68
N GLN A 128 26.16 3.05 8.82
CA GLN A 128 26.86 4.34 8.93
C GLN A 128 28.05 4.45 7.98
N GLY A 129 28.95 3.47 7.94
CA GLY A 129 30.12 3.51 7.05
C GLY A 129 29.73 3.57 5.57
N ILE A 130 28.80 2.71 5.15
CA ILE A 130 28.30 2.64 3.77
C ILE A 130 27.62 3.97 3.38
N ILE A 131 26.75 4.49 4.24
CA ILE A 131 26.04 5.74 3.99
C ILE A 131 27.01 6.91 3.84
N LEU A 132 27.98 7.02 4.75
CA LEU A 132 28.97 8.09 4.71
C LEU A 132 29.80 8.03 3.43
N THR A 133 30.22 6.83 2.99
CA THR A 133 30.94 6.68 1.72
C THR A 133 30.11 7.12 0.51
N GLU A 134 28.82 6.80 0.48
CA GLU A 134 27.93 7.23 -0.61
C GLU A 134 27.67 8.73 -0.59
N ILE A 135 27.49 9.34 0.58
CA ILE A 135 27.39 10.80 0.71
C ILE A 135 28.68 11.46 0.21
N SER A 136 29.86 10.95 0.58
CA SER A 136 31.13 11.46 0.09
C SER A 136 31.26 11.34 -1.43
N GLN A 137 30.80 10.23 -2.02
CA GLN A 137 30.81 10.04 -3.47
C GLN A 137 29.93 11.10 -4.16
N LYS A 138 28.71 11.33 -3.67
CA LYS A 138 27.78 12.33 -4.22
C LYS A 138 28.30 13.76 -4.08
N LEU A 139 28.93 14.09 -2.94
CA LEU A 139 29.59 15.39 -2.74
C LEU A 139 30.72 15.63 -3.73
N HIS A 140 31.51 14.60 -4.04
CA HIS A 140 32.59 14.74 -5.02
C HIS A 140 32.06 14.94 -6.45
N GLU A 141 30.97 14.27 -6.81
CA GLU A 141 30.29 14.48 -8.09
C GLU A 141 29.78 15.91 -8.20
N MET A 142 29.15 16.41 -7.14
CA MET A 142 28.68 17.80 -7.04
C MET A 142 29.83 18.81 -7.20
N GLU A 143 30.96 18.60 -6.52
CA GLU A 143 32.15 19.45 -6.66
C GLU A 143 32.69 19.46 -8.10
N THR A 144 32.65 18.30 -8.77
CA THR A 144 33.09 18.16 -10.16
C THR A 144 32.21 18.97 -11.11
N ILE A 145 30.89 18.96 -10.89
CA ILE A 145 29.93 19.77 -11.65
C ILE A 145 30.22 21.26 -11.46
N ASP A 146 30.42 21.71 -10.22
CA ASP A 146 30.71 23.12 -9.93
C ASP A 146 32.01 23.61 -10.56
N LYS A 147 33.06 22.78 -10.55
CA LYS A 147 34.33 23.09 -11.21
C LYS A 147 34.14 23.29 -12.71
N LYS A 148 33.43 22.38 -13.38
CA LYS A 148 33.14 22.47 -14.82
C LYS A 148 32.39 23.76 -15.15
N ARG A 149 31.31 24.07 -14.41
CA ARG A 149 30.52 25.31 -14.59
C ARG A 149 31.37 26.56 -14.41
N SER A 150 32.23 26.56 -13.40
CA SER A 150 33.13 27.69 -13.11
C SER A 150 34.15 27.90 -14.22
N GLU A 151 34.68 26.83 -14.79
CA GLU A 151 35.60 26.88 -15.94
C GLU A 151 34.90 27.37 -17.20
N GLU A 152 33.69 26.90 -17.49
CA GLU A 152 32.87 27.39 -18.61
C GLU A 152 32.60 28.89 -18.49
N MET A 153 32.17 29.36 -17.31
CA MET A 153 31.96 30.78 -17.05
C MET A 153 33.25 31.60 -17.26
N ARG A 154 34.40 31.11 -16.78
CA ARG A 154 35.71 31.77 -16.97
C ARG A 154 36.08 31.83 -18.46
N ASN A 155 35.83 30.77 -19.20
CA ASN A 155 36.08 30.70 -20.64
C ASN A 155 35.19 31.67 -21.42
N ILE A 156 33.93 31.83 -21.04
CA ILE A 156 33.01 32.81 -21.65
C ILE A 156 33.50 34.24 -21.34
N MET A 157 33.88 34.52 -20.09
CA MET A 157 34.38 35.84 -19.68
C MET A 157 35.64 36.25 -20.45
N THR A 158 36.61 35.34 -20.60
CA THR A 158 37.86 35.60 -21.34
C THR A 158 37.63 35.78 -22.85
N LYS A 159 36.64 35.08 -23.43
CA LYS A 159 36.23 35.29 -24.83
C LYS A 159 35.47 36.60 -25.05
N ALA A 160 34.62 36.99 -24.11
CA ALA A 160 33.83 38.22 -24.19
C ALA A 160 34.69 39.49 -24.00
N PHE A 161 35.76 39.39 -23.21
CA PHE A 161 36.72 40.47 -22.99
C PHE A 161 38.14 40.02 -23.35
N PRO A 162 38.50 39.98 -24.64
CA PRO A 162 39.90 39.80 -25.01
C PRO A 162 40.66 41.03 -24.52
N ILE A 163 41.45 40.87 -23.45
CA ILE A 163 42.42 41.88 -23.05
C ILE A 163 43.35 42.11 -24.25
N GLY A 164 43.16 43.24 -24.91
CA GLY A 164 43.99 43.68 -26.02
C GLY A 164 45.43 43.76 -25.54
N ASN A 165 46.27 42.89 -26.09
CA ASN A 165 47.71 42.94 -25.89
C ASN A 165 48.19 44.34 -26.25
N LYS A 166 48.74 45.08 -25.28
CA LYS A 166 49.42 46.34 -25.50
C LYS A 166 50.58 46.06 -26.46
N SER A 167 50.42 46.47 -27.70
CA SER A 167 51.51 46.52 -28.67
C SER A 167 52.61 47.42 -28.11
N ASN A 168 53.75 46.81 -27.86
CA ASN A 168 55.09 47.28 -28.20
C ASN A 168 55.23 48.81 -28.39
N LEU A 169 55.84 49.47 -27.42
CA LEU A 169 56.47 50.78 -27.62
C LEU A 169 57.98 50.59 -27.37
N GLN A 170 58.66 50.05 -28.38
CA GLN A 170 60.06 50.37 -28.66
C GLN A 170 60.03 51.53 -29.66
N ASP A 171 60.46 52.70 -29.21
CA ASP A 171 61.45 53.58 -29.85
C ASP A 171 61.60 54.87 -29.02
#